data_AF-A0A429F0H7-F1
#
_entry.id   AF-A0A429F0H7-F1
#
_cell.length_a   1.000
_cell.length_b   1.000
_cell.length_c   1.000
_cell.angle_alpha   90.00
_cell.angle_beta   90.00
_cell.angle_gamma   90.00
#
_symmetry.space_group_name_H-M   'P 1'
#
loop_
_entity.id
_entity.type
_entity.pdbx_description
1 polymer ?
#
loop_
_entity_poly.entity_id
_entity_poly.type
_entity_poly.pdbx_seq_one_letter_code
_entity_poly.pdbx_strand_id
1 'polypeptide(L)'
;MWAHYLRERSQGRTPSGAELDRIAGTHNYGRRILRKWRSEGILPHTAPEPHRPRETPSMPQTTAPPNPLPQADTAERELAESTS
;
A
#
# COMPACT_ATOMS: atom_id res chain seq x y z
N MET A 1 -25.37 -10.49 -4.67
CA MET A 1 -23.91 -10.68 -4.57
C MET A 1 -23.30 -11.24 -5.86
N TRP A 2 -23.73 -12.41 -6.35
CA TRP A 2 -23.29 -12.96 -7.66
C TRP A 2 -23.58 -12.04 -8.85
N ALA A 3 -24.78 -11.46 -8.93
CA ALA A 3 -25.13 -10.49 -9.98
C ALA A 3 -24.21 -9.26 -9.99
N HIS A 4 -23.80 -8.77 -8.82
CA HIS A 4 -22.84 -7.68 -8.71
C HIS A 4 -21.43 -8.12 -9.13
N TYR A 5 -21.01 -9.32 -8.70
CA TYR A 5 -19.75 -9.92 -9.13
C TYR A 5 -19.66 -10.02 -10.66
N LEU A 6 -20.70 -10.52 -11.32
CA LEU A 6 -20.76 -10.61 -12.78
C LEU A 6 -20.74 -9.24 -13.47
N ARG A 7 -21.42 -8.24 -12.92
CA ARG A 7 -21.42 -6.88 -13.45
C ARG A 7 -20.02 -6.26 -13.44
N GLU A 8 -19.32 -6.30 -12.32
CA GLU A 8 -17.95 -5.77 -12.22
C GLU A 8 -17.00 -6.57 -13.13
N ARG A 9 -17.16 -7.90 -13.18
CA ARG A 9 -16.35 -8.78 -14.04
C ARG A 9 -16.59 -8.53 -15.52
N SER A 10 -17.80 -8.15 -15.92
CA SER A 10 -18.10 -7.69 -17.28
C SER A 10 -17.44 -6.35 -17.63
N GLN A 11 -17.11 -5.55 -16.62
CA GLN A 11 -16.38 -4.29 -16.74
C GLN A 11 -14.85 -4.49 -16.62
N GLY A 12 -14.38 -5.75 -16.58
CA GLY A 12 -12.97 -6.09 -16.43
C GLY A 12 -12.43 -5.96 -15.00
N ARG A 13 -13.29 -5.75 -14.01
CA ARG A 13 -12.91 -5.65 -12.59
C ARG A 13 -13.16 -6.97 -11.87
N THR A 14 -12.31 -7.32 -10.91
CA THR A 14 -12.53 -8.48 -10.04
C THR A 14 -12.88 -7.98 -8.64
N PRO A 15 -14.17 -7.93 -8.26
CA PRO A 15 -14.57 -7.37 -6.98
C PRO A 15 -14.11 -8.26 -5.84
N SER A 16 -13.57 -7.63 -4.80
CA SER A 16 -13.04 -8.33 -3.63
C SER A 16 -14.15 -8.77 -2.67
N GLY A 17 -13.85 -9.72 -1.79
CA GLY A 17 -14.82 -10.18 -0.79
C GLY A 17 -15.24 -9.05 0.17
N ALA A 18 -14.35 -8.09 0.45
CA ALA A 18 -14.65 -6.92 1.27
C ALA A 18 -15.57 -5.92 0.56
N GLU A 19 -15.51 -5.85 -0.77
CA GLU A 19 -16.40 -5.02 -1.58
C GLU A 19 -17.80 -5.63 -1.67
N LEU A 20 -17.86 -6.95 -1.86
CA LEU A 20 -19.11 -7.69 -1.75
C LEU A 20 -19.76 -7.52 -0.37
N ASP A 21 -18.96 -7.56 0.70
CA ASP A 21 -19.40 -7.31 2.08
C ASP A 21 -20.00 -5.90 2.25
N ARG A 22 -19.36 -4.86 1.69
CA ARG A 22 -19.86 -3.47 1.75
C ARG A 22 -21.21 -3.29 1.04
N ILE A 23 -21.41 -3.91 -0.12
CA ILE A 23 -22.63 -3.74 -0.92
C ILE A 23 -23.80 -4.55 -0.37
N ALA A 24 -23.53 -5.72 0.19
CA ALA A 24 -24.55 -6.57 0.78
C ALA A 24 -24.84 -6.23 2.26
N GLY A 25 -24.07 -5.35 2.88
CA GLY A 25 -24.17 -5.06 4.32
C GLY A 25 -23.78 -6.25 5.19
N THR A 26 -22.96 -7.17 4.66
CA THR A 26 -22.55 -8.38 5.38
C THR A 26 -21.14 -8.25 5.92
N HIS A 27 -20.88 -8.79 7.11
CA HIS A 27 -19.51 -8.89 7.64
C HIS A 27 -18.98 -10.32 7.35
N ASN A 28 -17.99 -10.43 6.45
CA ASN A 28 -17.26 -11.65 6.10
C ASN A 28 -17.96 -12.66 5.16
N TYR A 29 -19.22 -12.43 4.79
CA TYR A 29 -19.95 -13.36 3.93
C TYR A 29 -19.41 -13.32 2.49
N GLY A 30 -19.08 -12.13 1.97
CA GLY A 30 -18.47 -11.93 0.65
C GLY A 30 -17.13 -12.63 0.50
N ARG A 31 -16.28 -12.60 1.53
CA ARG A 31 -15.04 -13.38 1.55
C ARG A 31 -15.28 -14.88 1.56
N ARG A 32 -16.29 -15.35 2.30
CA ARG A 32 -16.64 -16.78 2.40
C ARG A 32 -17.16 -17.32 1.07
N ILE A 33 -18.01 -16.56 0.36
CA ILE A 33 -18.59 -17.01 -0.90
C ILE A 33 -17.56 -17.01 -2.05
N LEU A 34 -16.62 -16.06 -2.08
CA LEU A 34 -15.50 -16.11 -3.04
C LEU A 34 -14.60 -17.33 -2.83
N ARG A 35 -14.33 -17.71 -1.58
CA ARG A 35 -13.59 -18.94 -1.29
C ARG A 35 -14.35 -20.16 -1.78
N LYS A 36 -15.67 -20.22 -1.54
CA LYS A 36 -16.54 -21.29 -2.02
C LYS A 36 -16.50 -21.40 -3.55
N TRP A 37 -16.68 -20.29 -4.27
CA TRP A 37 -16.64 -20.31 -5.75
C TRP A 37 -15.28 -20.67 -6.33
N ARG A 38 -14.17 -20.33 -5.66
CA ARG A 38 -12.83 -20.79 -6.05
C ARG A 38 -12.66 -22.29 -5.79
N SER A 39 -13.14 -22.79 -4.66
CA SER A 39 -13.11 -24.23 -4.34
C SER A 39 -13.98 -25.06 -5.28
N GLU A 40 -15.09 -24.50 -5.75
CA GLU A 40 -15.98 -25.12 -6.74
C GLU A 40 -15.47 -24.99 -8.18
N GLY A 41 -14.34 -24.31 -8.42
CA GLY A 41 -13.77 -24.11 -9.76
C GLY A 41 -14.56 -23.12 -10.64
N ILE A 42 -15.58 -22.45 -10.07
CA ILE A 42 -16.39 -21.44 -10.76
C ILE A 42 -15.55 -20.20 -11.09
N LEU A 43 -14.61 -19.88 -10.20
CA LEU A 43 -13.66 -18.80 -10.43
C LEU A 43 -12.28 -19.38 -10.69
N PRO A 44 -11.56 -18.87 -11.72
CA PRO A 44 -10.15 -19.16 -11.84
C PRO A 44 -9.45 -18.74 -10.54
N HIS A 45 -8.40 -19.46 -10.16
CA HIS A 45 -7.51 -19.07 -9.06
C HIS A 45 -6.67 -17.87 -9.51
N THR A 46 -7.33 -16.79 -9.94
CA THR A 46 -6.70 -15.48 -9.97
C THR A 46 -6.65 -15.08 -8.51
N ALA A 47 -5.44 -15.17 -7.94
CA ALA A 47 -5.11 -14.29 -6.84
C ALA A 47 -5.61 -12.91 -7.27
N PRO A 48 -6.30 -12.16 -6.40
CA PRO A 48 -6.56 -10.77 -6.73
C PRO A 48 -5.18 -10.20 -7.00
N GLU A 49 -4.89 -9.86 -8.25
CA GLU A 49 -3.72 -9.06 -8.57
C GLU A 49 -3.80 -7.91 -7.57
N PRO A 50 -2.87 -7.83 -6.62
CA PRO A 50 -2.85 -6.68 -5.74
C PRO A 50 -2.79 -5.53 -6.72
N HIS A 51 -3.80 -4.66 -6.69
CA HIS A 51 -3.71 -3.35 -7.31
C HIS A 51 -2.29 -2.88 -7.04
N ARG A 52 -1.48 -2.72 -8.09
CA ARG A 52 -0.14 -2.16 -7.95
C ARG A 52 -0.28 -1.03 -6.95
N PRO A 53 0.51 -1.01 -5.87
CA PRO A 53 0.51 0.13 -4.98
C PRO A 53 0.62 1.33 -5.91
N ARG A 54 -0.40 2.19 -5.86
CA ARG A 54 -0.40 3.50 -6.49
C ARG A 54 1.03 3.99 -6.48
N GLU A 55 1.58 4.26 -7.66
CA GLU A 55 2.96 4.70 -7.82
C GLU A 55 3.22 5.81 -6.81
N THR A 56 3.86 5.46 -5.70
CA THR A 56 4.63 6.41 -4.94
C THR A 56 5.85 6.62 -5.83
N PRO A 57 6.03 7.80 -6.46
CA PRO A 57 7.32 8.09 -7.06
C PRO A 57 8.36 7.80 -5.98
N SER A 58 9.35 6.98 -6.33
CA SER A 58 10.48 6.57 -5.51
C SER A 58 10.85 7.64 -4.49
N MET A 59 10.41 7.49 -3.24
CA MET A 59 11.17 8.06 -2.14
C MET A 59 12.29 7.06 -1.88
N PRO A 60 13.56 7.48 -1.98
CA PRO A 60 14.66 6.58 -1.67
C PRO A 60 14.48 6.13 -0.23
N GLN A 61 14.50 4.81 -0.01
CA GLN A 61 14.73 4.26 1.31
C GLN A 61 16.09 4.78 1.78
N THR A 62 16.10 5.87 2.55
CA THR A 62 17.25 6.23 3.38
C THR A 62 17.31 5.19 4.48
N THR A 63 17.94 4.05 4.17
CA THR A 63 18.59 3.23 5.18
C THR A 63 19.60 4.14 5.87
N ALA A 64 19.23 4.65 7.04
CA ALA A 64 20.15 5.35 7.92
C ALA A 64 21.37 4.44 8.15
N PRO A 65 22.61 4.88 7.85
CA PRO A 65 23.77 4.17 8.36
C PRO A 65 23.85 4.40 9.88
N PRO A 66 24.23 3.38 10.66
CA PRO A 66 24.62 3.62 12.03
C PRO A 66 26.03 4.25 12.04
N ASN A 67 26.20 5.17 12.99
CA ASN A 67 27.42 5.57 13.69
C ASN A 67 28.03 6.97 13.40
N PRO A 68 28.57 7.64 14.45
CA PRO A 68 28.82 9.07 14.52
C PRO A 68 30.30 9.42 14.27
N LEU A 69 30.56 10.68 13.90
CA LEU A 69 31.84 11.36 14.15
C LEU A 69 31.54 12.87 14.35
N PRO A 70 31.97 13.50 15.46
CA PRO A 70 31.84 14.93 15.65
C PRO A 70 32.89 15.64 14.79
N GLN A 71 32.45 16.55 13.91
CA GLN A 71 33.35 17.36 13.11
C GLN A 71 34.07 18.37 14.00
N ALA A 72 35.36 18.11 14.25
CA ALA A 72 36.33 19.15 14.49
C ALA A 72 36.45 19.98 13.20
N ASP A 73 36.06 21.25 13.25
CA ASP A 73 36.90 22.40 12.87
C ASP A 73 36.05 23.68 12.95
N THR A 74 36.26 24.46 14.02
CA THR A 74 35.91 25.88 14.05
C THR A 74 37.16 26.61 14.55
N ALA A 75 38.21 26.48 13.76
CA ALA A 75 39.28 27.44 13.64
C ALA A 75 39.02 28.12 12.28
N GLU A 76 39.04 29.43 12.10
CA GLU A 76 39.56 30.54 12.84
C GLU A 76 38.83 31.79 12.30
N ARG A 77 38.75 32.84 13.13
CA ARG A 77 38.99 34.25 12.74
C ARG A 77 38.08 34.88 11.67
N GLU A 78 37.65 36.12 11.77
CA GLU A 78 38.31 37.30 12.30
C GLU A 78 37.30 38.44 12.25
N LEU A 79 37.35 39.34 13.24
CA LEU A 79 36.92 40.74 13.27
C LEU A 79 36.74 41.05 14.77
N ALA A 80 37.84 41.21 15.50
CA ALA A 80 38.57 42.48 15.58
C ALA A 80 37.68 43.59 16.17
N GLU A 81 38.16 44.13 17.29
CA GLU A 81 37.92 45.52 17.72
C GLU A 81 36.48 45.80 18.19
N SER A 82 36.18 46.46 19.29
CA SER A 82 36.95 47.36 20.15
C SER A 82 36.03 47.74 21.32
N THR A 83 36.63 48.08 22.47
CA THR A 83 36.08 48.98 23.53
C THR A 83 34.76 48.62 24.23
N SER A 84 34.84 48.16 25.48
CA SER A 84 34.53 48.95 26.71
C SER A 84 34.60 48.10 27.96
#